data_AF-A0A3G6QUR1-F1
#
_entry.id   AF-A0A3G6QUR1-F1
#
_cell.length_a   1.000
_cell.length_b   1.000
_cell.length_c   1.000
_cell.angle_alpha   90.00
_cell.angle_beta   90.00
_cell.angle_gamma   90.00
#
_symmetry.space_group_name_H-M   'P 1'
#
loop_
_entity.id
_entity.type
_entity.pdbx_description
1 polymer ?
#
loop_
_entity_poly.entity_id
_entity_poly.type
_entity_poly.pdbx_seq_one_letter_code
_entity_poly.pdbx_strand_id
1 'polypeptide(L)'
;MESISVFEIIKVGIGPSSSHTMGPWNAASAFIRIIKRERSIAEVKEVFLEFFGSLAKTGIGHGTDIAGMLGLNGEDFKTIDTTKIDEKIEFIKNAQKINLGGEKEIPFIYGHHLVLNMQKSLDYHPNGMIFKAIFEDGTELIQDFYSVGGGFIMSQEKKSIEKHCIRTLYPCHKSSDIVKYCEKLGLTRISDLILMNEESWRSQEETKQEALYIWQQIKECIYKGVNKEGILPGGLNVSRRAAGINRKLLGDKIYKNKDEWFQQVVDAEENFTNINKWISCFALAVNEENASFGRIITAPTNGASGVIPAVLMYAQAFTPFTSEDDIIRFLLVAGEIGTLFKKNATISAAMGGCQAEVGVSSAMAAAGLTEILGGSVGQVLMAAEIAMEHHLGMTCDPIKGLVQIPCIERNTMGAIKAITAANIALESDPAKAKVSLDQVIQTMWETALSMNDRFKETSEGGLAIAVNVAEC
;
A
#
# COMPACT_ATOMS: atom_id res chain seq x y z
N MET A 1 -18.09 10.56 -11.94
CA MET A 1 -16.79 9.93 -11.63
C MET A 1 -17.10 8.61 -10.95
N GLU A 2 -16.27 7.58 -11.14
CA GLU A 2 -16.48 6.27 -10.52
C GLU A 2 -16.32 6.34 -9.00
N SER A 3 -17.10 5.55 -8.26
CA SER A 3 -16.92 5.44 -6.80
C SER A 3 -15.87 4.37 -6.52
N ILE A 4 -15.11 4.56 -5.44
CA ILE A 4 -14.04 3.67 -5.04
C ILE A 4 -14.38 3.22 -3.63
N SER A 5 -14.39 1.91 -3.39
CA SER A 5 -14.62 1.39 -2.04
C SER A 5 -13.45 1.73 -1.13
N VAL A 6 -13.70 1.94 0.16
CA VAL A 6 -12.64 2.15 1.16
C VAL A 6 -11.69 0.95 1.26
N PHE A 7 -12.18 -0.28 1.03
CA PHE A 7 -11.35 -1.49 1.03
C PHE A 7 -10.69 -1.78 -0.33
N GLU A 8 -10.83 -0.88 -1.30
CA GLU A 8 -9.90 -0.83 -2.43
C GLU A 8 -8.61 -0.07 -2.09
N ILE A 9 -8.69 0.83 -1.11
CA ILE A 9 -7.59 1.64 -0.58
C ILE A 9 -6.87 0.89 0.54
N ILE A 10 -7.62 0.39 1.51
CA ILE A 10 -7.09 -0.36 2.67
C ILE A 10 -7.41 -1.84 2.50
N LYS A 11 -6.41 -2.65 2.16
CA LYS A 11 -6.61 -4.08 1.87
C LYS A 11 -5.38 -4.91 2.19
N VAL A 12 -5.59 -6.21 2.36
CA VAL A 12 -4.50 -7.18 2.51
C VAL A 12 -3.72 -7.30 1.19
N GLY A 13 -2.41 -7.19 1.28
CA GLY A 13 -1.47 -7.29 0.18
C GLY A 13 -0.21 -8.05 0.56
N ILE A 14 0.79 -8.02 -0.32
CA ILE A 14 2.11 -8.58 -0.10
C ILE A 14 3.16 -7.52 -0.39
N GLY A 15 4.18 -7.44 0.46
CA GLY A 15 5.33 -6.57 0.23
C GLY A 15 6.23 -7.03 -0.92
N PRO A 16 7.20 -6.20 -1.34
CA PRO A 16 7.50 -4.87 -0.79
C PRO A 16 6.75 -3.71 -1.46
N SER A 17 6.17 -3.88 -2.65
CA SER A 17 5.61 -2.77 -3.44
C SER A 17 4.24 -3.07 -4.05
N SER A 18 3.28 -2.14 -3.93
CA SER A 18 1.98 -2.33 -4.57
C SER A 18 2.08 -2.19 -6.09
N SER A 19 2.90 -1.23 -6.56
CA SER A 19 3.09 -0.94 -7.99
C SER A 19 4.02 -1.94 -8.67
N HIS A 20 5.03 -2.42 -7.95
CA HIS A 20 6.09 -3.26 -8.54
C HIS A 20 6.01 -4.73 -8.12
N THR A 21 5.26 -5.08 -7.08
CA THR A 21 5.04 -6.49 -6.69
C THR A 21 3.60 -6.89 -7.01
N MET A 22 2.61 -6.25 -6.38
CA MET A 22 1.20 -6.65 -6.56
C MET A 22 0.68 -6.38 -7.98
N GLY A 23 1.05 -5.25 -8.58
CA GLY A 23 0.69 -4.90 -9.97
C GLY A 23 1.12 -5.97 -10.98
N PRO A 24 2.42 -6.27 -11.10
CA PRO A 24 2.93 -7.33 -11.97
C PRO A 24 2.34 -8.71 -11.70
N TRP A 25 2.14 -9.07 -10.43
CA TRP A 25 1.50 -10.35 -10.07
C TRP A 25 0.06 -10.43 -10.57
N ASN A 26 -0.71 -9.34 -10.38
CA ASN A 26 -2.07 -9.22 -10.89
C ASN A 26 -2.10 -9.26 -12.42
N ALA A 27 -1.14 -8.62 -13.09
CA ALA A 27 -1.03 -8.63 -14.56
C ALA A 27 -0.72 -10.02 -15.10
N ALA A 28 0.23 -10.74 -14.49
CA ALA A 28 0.53 -12.13 -14.82
C ALA A 28 -0.71 -13.03 -14.64
N SER A 29 -1.39 -12.90 -13.50
CA SER A 29 -2.65 -13.63 -13.24
C SER A 29 -3.76 -13.26 -14.24
N ALA A 30 -3.83 -12.00 -14.65
CA ALA A 30 -4.77 -11.54 -15.67
C ALA A 30 -4.45 -12.13 -17.04
N PHE A 31 -3.17 -12.19 -17.40
CA PHE A 31 -2.71 -12.78 -18.64
C PHE A 31 -3.04 -14.28 -18.73
N ILE A 32 -2.82 -15.04 -17.65
CA ILE A 32 -3.27 -16.45 -17.56
C ILE A 32 -4.78 -16.57 -17.81
N ARG A 33 -5.60 -15.67 -17.26
CA ARG A 33 -7.06 -15.66 -17.51
C ARG A 33 -7.41 -15.31 -18.95
N ILE A 34 -6.64 -14.43 -19.60
CA ILE A 34 -6.83 -14.11 -21.03
C ILE A 34 -6.52 -15.35 -21.87
N ILE A 35 -5.40 -16.03 -21.62
CA ILE A 35 -5.05 -17.29 -22.30
C ILE A 35 -6.19 -18.29 -22.14
N LYS A 36 -6.65 -18.56 -20.92
CA LYS A 36 -7.75 -19.51 -20.64
C LYS A 36 -9.09 -19.16 -21.29
N ARG A 37 -9.33 -17.89 -21.60
CA ARG A 37 -10.56 -17.43 -22.26
C ARG A 37 -10.49 -17.60 -23.76
N GLU A 38 -9.32 -17.36 -24.34
CA GLU A 38 -9.13 -17.34 -25.80
C GLU A 38 -8.68 -18.69 -26.35
N ARG A 39 -7.96 -19.47 -25.54
CA ARG A 39 -7.34 -20.77 -25.87
C ARG A 39 -7.17 -21.65 -24.62
N SER A 40 -6.38 -22.72 -24.74
CA SER A 40 -6.00 -23.58 -23.61
C SER A 40 -4.56 -23.30 -23.14
N ILE A 41 -4.32 -23.34 -21.83
CA ILE A 41 -2.96 -23.32 -21.25
C ILE A 41 -2.13 -24.51 -21.76
N ALA A 42 -2.79 -25.64 -22.06
CA ALA A 42 -2.15 -26.84 -22.60
C ALA A 42 -1.46 -26.60 -23.96
N GLU A 43 -1.91 -25.59 -24.73
CA GLU A 43 -1.40 -25.26 -26.06
C GLU A 43 -0.27 -24.23 -26.03
N VAL A 44 0.09 -23.67 -24.87
CA VAL A 44 1.16 -22.68 -24.76
C VAL A 44 2.51 -23.36 -24.83
N LYS A 45 3.33 -22.99 -25.81
CA LYS A 45 4.69 -23.50 -25.98
C LYS A 45 5.71 -22.68 -25.18
N GLU A 46 5.62 -21.36 -25.28
CA GLU A 46 6.55 -20.41 -24.62
C GLU A 46 5.80 -19.19 -24.09
N VAL A 47 6.33 -18.58 -23.03
CA VAL A 47 5.80 -17.35 -22.44
C VAL A 47 6.93 -16.35 -22.17
N PHE A 48 6.68 -15.08 -22.42
CA PHE A 48 7.62 -13.98 -22.20
C PHE A 48 6.97 -12.87 -21.36
N LEU A 49 7.78 -12.27 -20.48
CA LEU A 49 7.44 -11.07 -19.72
C LEU A 49 8.52 -10.03 -19.94
N GLU A 50 8.10 -8.83 -20.32
CA GLU A 50 8.98 -7.68 -20.47
C GLU A 50 8.48 -6.56 -19.57
N PHE A 51 9.35 -6.03 -18.71
CA PHE A 51 9.06 -4.88 -17.87
C PHE A 51 9.81 -3.65 -18.38
N PHE A 52 9.21 -2.47 -18.28
CA PHE A 52 9.70 -1.23 -18.88
C PHE A 52 9.74 -0.08 -17.87
N GLY A 53 10.53 0.96 -18.18
CA GLY A 53 10.57 2.21 -17.45
C GLY A 53 10.96 2.04 -15.98
N SER A 54 10.23 2.72 -15.09
CA SER A 54 10.46 2.67 -13.64
C SER A 54 10.37 1.23 -13.12
N LEU A 55 9.43 0.44 -13.64
CA LEU A 55 9.21 -0.96 -13.25
C LEU A 55 10.41 -1.86 -13.51
N ALA A 56 11.17 -1.58 -14.58
CA ALA A 56 12.41 -2.28 -14.89
C ALA A 56 13.58 -1.79 -14.04
N LYS A 57 13.70 -0.47 -13.84
CA LYS A 57 14.83 0.17 -13.13
C LYS A 57 14.92 -0.26 -11.66
N THR A 58 13.79 -0.31 -10.96
CA THR A 58 13.72 -0.73 -9.54
C THR A 58 13.26 -2.17 -9.36
N GLY A 59 13.05 -2.89 -10.46
CA GLY A 59 12.31 -4.16 -10.47
C GLY A 59 12.90 -5.25 -9.58
N ILE A 60 14.23 -5.39 -9.55
CA ILE A 60 14.88 -6.37 -8.66
C ILE A 60 14.70 -5.97 -7.18
N GLY A 61 14.85 -4.69 -6.85
CA GLY A 61 14.68 -4.20 -5.48
C GLY A 61 13.25 -4.32 -4.96
N HIS A 62 12.27 -4.22 -5.87
CA HIS A 62 10.86 -4.37 -5.54
C HIS A 62 10.29 -5.79 -5.78
N GLY A 63 11.09 -6.73 -6.27
CA GLY A 63 10.63 -8.09 -6.57
C GLY A 63 9.64 -8.19 -7.73
N THR A 64 9.72 -7.29 -8.72
CA THR A 64 8.90 -7.34 -9.95
C THR A 64 9.08 -8.66 -10.68
N ASP A 65 10.32 -9.13 -10.77
CA ASP A 65 10.66 -10.39 -11.43
C ASP A 65 10.09 -11.59 -10.68
N ILE A 66 10.20 -11.58 -9.34
CA ILE A 66 9.59 -12.55 -8.43
C ILE A 66 8.08 -12.59 -8.62
N ALA A 67 7.42 -11.44 -8.58
CA ALA A 67 5.98 -11.31 -8.75
C ALA A 67 5.49 -11.80 -10.13
N GLY A 68 6.21 -11.46 -11.20
CA GLY A 68 5.91 -11.93 -12.55
C GLY A 68 5.99 -13.45 -12.65
N MET A 69 7.06 -14.06 -12.12
CA MET A 69 7.23 -15.52 -12.10
C MET A 69 6.15 -16.21 -11.26
N LEU A 70 5.88 -15.77 -10.03
CA LEU A 70 4.88 -16.43 -9.17
C LEU A 70 3.46 -16.27 -9.71
N GLY A 71 3.13 -15.12 -10.29
CA GLY A 71 1.84 -14.90 -10.94
C GLY A 71 1.64 -15.78 -12.18
N LEU A 72 2.68 -15.98 -13.00
CA LEU A 72 2.61 -16.94 -14.11
C LEU A 72 2.57 -18.39 -13.62
N ASN A 73 3.19 -18.70 -12.47
CA ASN A 73 3.14 -20.02 -11.86
C ASN A 73 1.76 -20.35 -11.25
N GLY A 74 0.79 -19.42 -11.31
CA GLY A 74 -0.58 -19.60 -10.82
C GLY A 74 -0.76 -19.34 -9.32
N GLU A 75 0.23 -18.77 -8.65
CA GLU A 75 0.15 -18.44 -7.22
C GLU A 75 -0.74 -17.21 -6.97
N ASP A 76 -1.40 -17.15 -5.82
CA ASP A 76 -2.14 -15.97 -5.35
C ASP A 76 -1.42 -15.36 -4.15
N PHE A 77 -0.96 -14.10 -4.29
CA PHE A 77 -0.26 -13.41 -3.21
C PHE A 77 -1.09 -13.23 -1.93
N LYS A 78 -2.42 -13.31 -2.02
CA LYS A 78 -3.29 -13.23 -0.84
C LYS A 78 -3.20 -14.48 0.04
N THR A 79 -2.91 -15.63 -0.55
CA THR A 79 -2.98 -16.94 0.12
C THR A 79 -1.63 -17.66 0.19
N ILE A 80 -0.65 -17.28 -0.63
CA ILE A 80 0.68 -17.89 -0.65
C ILE A 80 1.33 -17.88 0.73
N ASP A 81 2.00 -18.99 1.07
CA ASP A 81 2.92 -19.03 2.20
C ASP A 81 4.16 -18.20 1.89
N THR A 82 4.23 -17.00 2.49
CA THR A 82 5.30 -16.03 2.23
C THR A 82 6.68 -16.54 2.64
N THR A 83 6.75 -17.58 3.48
CA THR A 83 8.04 -18.18 3.90
C THR A 83 8.67 -19.05 2.83
N LYS A 84 7.91 -19.45 1.79
CA LYS A 84 8.34 -20.34 0.71
C LYS A 84 8.61 -19.61 -0.61
N ILE A 85 8.51 -18.28 -0.62
CA ILE A 85 8.69 -17.48 -1.84
C ILE A 85 10.10 -17.69 -2.40
N ASP A 86 11.13 -17.59 -1.58
CA ASP A 86 12.53 -17.72 -2.03
C ASP A 86 12.79 -19.11 -2.61
N GLU A 87 12.37 -20.17 -1.91
CA GLU A 87 12.48 -21.57 -2.35
C GLU A 87 11.82 -21.79 -3.73
N LYS A 88 10.59 -21.29 -3.92
CA LYS A 88 9.86 -21.41 -5.19
C LYS A 88 10.58 -20.70 -6.33
N ILE A 89 11.12 -19.52 -6.09
CA ILE A 89 11.85 -18.76 -7.11
C ILE A 89 13.18 -19.43 -7.47
N GLU A 90 13.93 -19.91 -6.48
CA GLU A 90 15.15 -20.67 -6.71
C GLU A 90 14.87 -21.93 -7.52
N PHE A 91 13.78 -22.64 -7.23
CA PHE A 91 13.35 -23.79 -8.02
C PHE A 91 13.10 -23.44 -9.49
N ILE A 92 12.32 -22.39 -9.77
CA ILE A 92 12.04 -21.93 -11.15
C ILE A 92 13.35 -21.60 -11.89
N LYS A 93 14.24 -20.85 -11.24
CA LYS A 93 15.53 -20.43 -11.83
C LYS A 93 16.45 -21.61 -12.12
N ASN A 94 16.56 -22.56 -11.19
CA ASN A 94 17.45 -23.72 -11.31
C ASN A 94 16.90 -24.78 -12.27
N ALA A 95 15.59 -25.05 -12.22
CA ALA A 95 14.95 -26.00 -13.13
C ALA A 95 14.84 -25.47 -14.57
N GLN A 96 14.94 -24.14 -14.75
CA GLN A 96 14.70 -23.44 -16.01
C GLN A 96 13.32 -23.76 -16.61
N LYS A 97 12.32 -23.85 -15.73
CA LYS A 97 10.94 -24.22 -16.07
C LYS A 97 9.96 -23.51 -15.16
N ILE A 98 8.75 -23.29 -15.66
CA ILE A 98 7.63 -22.73 -14.89
C ILE A 98 6.38 -23.59 -15.06
N ASN A 99 5.59 -23.75 -14.00
CA ASN A 99 4.28 -24.41 -14.09
C ASN A 99 3.21 -23.37 -14.44
N LEU A 100 3.05 -23.09 -15.73
CA LEU A 100 2.19 -22.03 -16.23
C LEU A 100 0.74 -22.23 -15.76
N GLY A 101 0.21 -21.22 -15.06
CA GLY A 101 -1.14 -21.23 -14.49
C GLY A 101 -1.40 -22.33 -13.47
N GLY A 102 -0.36 -23.01 -12.99
CA GLY A 102 -0.46 -24.22 -12.17
C GLY A 102 -0.81 -25.49 -12.95
N GLU A 103 -0.83 -25.44 -14.29
CA GLU A 103 -1.40 -26.50 -15.15
C GLU A 103 -0.41 -27.16 -16.11
N LYS A 104 0.49 -26.39 -16.75
CA LYS A 104 1.45 -26.91 -17.76
C LYS A 104 2.87 -26.48 -17.42
N GLU A 105 3.77 -27.46 -17.28
CA GLU A 105 5.20 -27.19 -17.21
C GLU A 105 5.75 -26.82 -18.60
N ILE A 106 6.36 -25.64 -18.71
CA ILE A 106 7.02 -25.17 -19.94
C ILE A 106 8.45 -24.68 -19.65
N PRO A 107 9.36 -24.69 -20.65
CA PRO A 107 10.67 -24.07 -20.51
C PRO A 107 10.57 -22.60 -20.10
N PHE A 108 11.38 -22.18 -19.12
CA PHE A 108 11.44 -20.81 -18.63
C PHE A 108 12.82 -20.48 -18.09
N ILE A 109 13.62 -19.85 -18.94
CA ILE A 109 14.98 -19.36 -18.65
C ILE A 109 14.91 -17.90 -18.18
N TYR A 110 15.27 -17.65 -16.92
CA TYR A 110 15.38 -16.31 -16.34
C TYR A 110 16.41 -15.45 -17.10
N GLY A 111 16.07 -14.20 -17.42
CA GLY A 111 16.89 -13.30 -18.25
C GLY A 111 16.67 -13.45 -19.76
N HIS A 112 16.06 -14.54 -20.22
CA HIS A 112 15.61 -14.69 -21.62
C HIS A 112 14.09 -14.52 -21.76
N HIS A 113 13.32 -15.27 -20.97
CA HIS A 113 11.86 -15.19 -20.98
C HIS A 113 11.32 -14.08 -20.07
N LEU A 114 12.15 -13.58 -19.15
CA LEU A 114 11.85 -12.42 -18.32
C LEU A 114 12.93 -11.37 -18.53
N VAL A 115 12.55 -10.22 -19.07
CA VAL A 115 13.48 -9.15 -19.42
C VAL A 115 13.10 -7.84 -18.71
N LEU A 116 14.10 -7.19 -18.10
CA LEU A 116 13.98 -5.86 -17.50
C LEU A 116 14.55 -4.81 -18.47
N ASN A 117 13.68 -4.15 -19.25
CA ASN A 117 14.07 -3.14 -20.22
C ASN A 117 14.28 -1.76 -19.56
N MET A 118 15.42 -1.56 -18.89
CA MET A 118 15.73 -0.34 -18.12
C MET A 118 15.81 0.95 -18.96
N GLN A 119 16.10 0.84 -20.26
CA GLN A 119 16.31 1.98 -21.17
C GLN A 119 15.07 2.32 -22.01
N LYS A 120 14.03 1.48 -21.99
CA LYS A 120 12.81 1.66 -22.77
C LYS A 120 11.65 1.96 -21.83
N SER A 121 10.76 2.83 -22.26
CA SER A 121 9.50 3.13 -21.56
C SER A 121 8.33 2.93 -22.52
N LEU A 122 7.16 2.64 -21.98
CA LEU A 122 5.91 2.64 -22.74
C LEU A 122 5.22 4.00 -22.59
N ASP A 123 4.45 4.41 -23.59
CA ASP A 123 3.95 5.79 -23.72
C ASP A 123 2.90 6.19 -22.67
N TYR A 124 2.14 5.22 -22.11
CA TYR A 124 0.99 5.53 -21.26
C TYR A 124 1.33 5.76 -19.78
N HIS A 125 2.21 4.96 -19.20
CA HIS A 125 2.58 5.05 -17.78
C HIS A 125 3.99 4.47 -17.56
N PRO A 126 4.81 5.04 -16.66
CA PRO A 126 6.20 4.63 -16.44
C PRO A 126 6.36 3.18 -15.95
N ASN A 127 5.31 2.59 -15.37
CA ASN A 127 5.28 1.20 -14.92
C ASN A 127 4.59 0.29 -15.95
N GLY A 128 5.19 0.17 -17.12
CA GLY A 128 4.68 -0.63 -18.24
C GLY A 128 5.20 -2.06 -18.25
N MET A 129 4.39 -3.00 -18.71
CA MET A 129 4.75 -4.40 -18.88
C MET A 129 4.06 -5.02 -20.09
N ILE A 130 4.73 -5.94 -20.78
CA ILE A 130 4.19 -6.69 -21.91
C ILE A 130 4.31 -8.18 -21.59
N PHE A 131 3.22 -8.91 -21.79
CA PHE A 131 3.16 -10.36 -21.72
C PHE A 131 2.92 -10.93 -23.11
N LYS A 132 3.63 -11.99 -23.44
CA LYS A 132 3.50 -12.69 -24.71
C LYS A 132 3.43 -14.20 -24.48
N ALA A 133 2.50 -14.88 -25.13
CA ALA A 133 2.43 -16.33 -25.20
C ALA A 133 2.52 -16.77 -26.66
N ILE A 134 3.35 -17.79 -26.93
CA ILE A 134 3.46 -18.44 -28.23
C ILE A 134 2.84 -19.83 -28.09
N PHE A 135 1.90 -20.17 -28.97
CA PHE A 135 1.21 -21.46 -28.96
C PHE A 135 1.92 -22.50 -29.83
N GLU A 136 1.57 -23.78 -29.68
CA GLU A 136 2.17 -24.88 -30.47
C GLU A 136 1.96 -24.72 -31.99
N ASP A 137 0.89 -24.04 -32.42
CA ASP A 137 0.61 -23.73 -33.83
C ASP A 137 1.38 -22.50 -34.36
N GLY A 138 2.22 -21.87 -33.53
CA GLY A 138 3.00 -20.69 -33.85
C GLY A 138 2.25 -19.36 -33.76
N THR A 139 0.96 -19.37 -33.40
CA THR A 139 0.22 -18.13 -33.15
C THR A 139 0.71 -17.46 -31.86
N GLU A 140 0.51 -16.15 -31.78
CA GLU A 140 0.96 -15.33 -30.65
C GLU A 140 -0.21 -14.58 -30.02
N LEU A 141 -0.20 -14.51 -28.70
CA LEU A 141 -1.06 -13.61 -27.91
C LEU A 141 -0.15 -12.63 -27.16
N ILE A 142 -0.37 -11.33 -27.38
CA ILE A 142 0.40 -10.25 -26.75
C ILE A 142 -0.57 -9.35 -26.00
N GLN A 143 -0.24 -8.99 -24.76
CA GLN A 143 -1.01 -8.04 -23.97
C GLN A 143 -0.08 -7.11 -23.19
N ASP A 144 -0.31 -5.81 -23.35
CA ASP A 144 0.27 -4.77 -22.50
C ASP A 144 -0.56 -4.56 -21.22
N PHE A 145 0.14 -4.28 -20.13
CA PHE A 145 -0.45 -3.79 -18.88
C PHE A 145 0.37 -2.63 -18.31
N TYR A 146 -0.27 -1.84 -17.46
CA TYR A 146 0.35 -0.76 -16.71
C TYR A 146 -0.04 -0.87 -15.24
N SER A 147 0.92 -0.80 -14.33
CA SER A 147 0.62 -0.68 -12.90
C SER A 147 0.51 0.78 -12.47
N VAL A 148 -0.71 1.20 -12.14
CA VAL A 148 -1.07 2.62 -11.91
C VAL A 148 -1.09 3.03 -10.42
N GLY A 149 -0.50 2.21 -9.55
CA GLY A 149 -0.46 2.42 -8.09
C GLY A 149 -1.47 1.57 -7.32
N GLY A 150 -1.26 1.35 -6.02
CA GLY A 150 -2.17 0.59 -5.14
C GLY A 150 -2.47 -0.87 -5.55
N GLY A 151 -1.66 -1.46 -6.42
CA GLY A 151 -1.86 -2.81 -6.98
C GLY A 151 -2.83 -2.90 -8.16
N PHE A 152 -3.33 -1.75 -8.65
CA PHE A 152 -4.22 -1.69 -9.81
C PHE A 152 -3.45 -1.85 -11.13
N ILE A 153 -4.10 -2.50 -12.10
CA ILE A 153 -3.58 -2.69 -13.45
C ILE A 153 -4.57 -2.17 -14.50
N MET A 154 -4.06 -1.61 -15.59
CA MET A 154 -4.82 -1.17 -16.75
C MET A 154 -4.19 -1.72 -18.03
N SER A 155 -4.94 -1.84 -19.13
CA SER A 155 -4.39 -2.13 -20.46
C SER A 155 -4.79 -1.03 -21.45
N GLN A 156 -3.94 -0.74 -22.45
CA GLN A 156 -4.16 0.34 -23.40
C GLN A 156 -5.38 0.10 -24.29
N GLU A 157 -5.61 -1.15 -24.70
CA GLU A 157 -6.71 -1.53 -25.59
C GLU A 157 -8.09 -1.53 -24.89
N LYS A 158 -8.13 -1.57 -23.55
CA LYS A 158 -9.40 -1.42 -22.80
C LYS A 158 -9.71 0.06 -22.53
N LYS A 159 -9.95 0.82 -23.59
CA LYS A 159 -10.74 2.06 -23.50
C LYS A 159 -12.23 1.80 -23.24
N SER A 160 -12.69 0.55 -23.29
CA SER A 160 -14.13 0.24 -23.20
C SER A 160 -14.42 -1.20 -22.73
N ILE A 161 -14.04 -1.52 -21.50
CA ILE A 161 -14.88 -2.41 -20.70
C ILE A 161 -15.17 -1.64 -19.41
N GLU A 162 -16.22 -0.82 -19.46
CA GLU A 162 -16.95 -0.39 -18.26
C GLU A 162 -17.44 -1.66 -17.54
N LYS A 163 -16.55 -2.29 -16.76
CA LYS A 163 -16.98 -3.18 -15.69
C LYS A 163 -17.72 -2.30 -14.71
N HIS A 164 -19.05 -2.39 -14.74
CA HIS A 164 -20.01 -1.81 -13.79
C HIS A 164 -19.44 -0.64 -12.97
N CYS A 165 -19.50 0.57 -13.52
CA CYS A 165 -19.16 1.77 -12.77
C CYS A 165 -20.14 1.91 -11.59
N ILE A 166 -19.72 1.48 -10.39
CA ILE A 166 -20.55 1.57 -9.20
C ILE A 166 -20.62 3.03 -8.77
N ARG A 167 -21.84 3.53 -8.62
CA ARG A 167 -22.14 4.85 -8.08
C ARG A 167 -22.81 4.68 -6.74
N THR A 168 -22.21 5.25 -5.69
CA THR A 168 -22.78 5.16 -4.36
C THR A 168 -24.01 6.02 -4.21
N LEU A 169 -24.80 5.77 -3.16
CA LEU A 169 -26.01 6.52 -2.87
C LEU A 169 -25.74 8.01 -2.62
N TYR A 170 -24.61 8.31 -1.96
CA TYR A 170 -24.15 9.66 -1.66
C TYR A 170 -22.70 9.85 -2.16
N PRO A 171 -22.50 10.04 -3.48
CA PRO A 171 -21.16 10.08 -4.07
C PRO A 171 -20.28 11.18 -3.49
N CYS A 172 -19.18 10.79 -2.85
CA CYS A 172 -18.19 11.70 -2.32
C CYS A 172 -16.99 11.74 -3.28
N HIS A 173 -16.88 12.82 -4.05
CA HIS A 173 -15.76 13.05 -4.97
C HIS A 173 -14.82 14.13 -4.45
N LYS A 174 -15.30 15.02 -3.60
CA LYS A 174 -14.53 16.07 -2.90
C LYS A 174 -14.83 16.06 -1.42
N SER A 175 -13.95 16.68 -0.62
CA SER A 175 -14.20 16.84 0.82
C SER A 175 -15.48 17.64 1.10
N SER A 176 -15.79 18.61 0.22
CA SER A 176 -17.06 19.37 0.28
C SER A 176 -18.31 18.51 0.11
N ASP A 177 -18.23 17.38 -0.60
CA ASP A 177 -19.37 16.48 -0.77
C ASP A 177 -19.70 15.77 0.55
N ILE A 178 -18.68 15.36 1.30
CA ILE A 178 -18.85 14.72 2.62
C ILE A 178 -19.60 15.67 3.56
N VAL A 179 -19.15 16.93 3.65
CA VAL A 179 -19.81 17.97 4.48
C VAL A 179 -21.28 18.11 4.07
N LYS A 180 -21.51 18.33 2.77
CA LYS A 180 -22.85 18.51 2.19
C LYS A 180 -23.78 17.33 2.51
N TYR A 181 -23.31 16.08 2.37
CA TYR A 181 -24.14 14.91 2.60
C TYR A 181 -24.35 14.63 4.09
N CYS A 182 -23.36 14.87 4.95
CA CYS A 182 -23.54 14.78 6.39
C CYS A 182 -24.59 15.79 6.88
N GLU A 183 -24.49 17.05 6.45
CA GLU A 183 -25.49 18.09 6.78
C GLU A 183 -26.88 17.73 6.26
N LYS A 184 -26.98 17.31 5.00
CA LYS A 184 -28.26 16.92 4.38
C LYS A 184 -28.95 15.78 5.12
N LEU A 185 -28.18 14.83 5.64
CA LEU A 185 -28.69 13.63 6.31
C LEU A 185 -28.76 13.78 7.85
N GLY A 186 -28.30 14.91 8.40
CA GLY A 186 -28.23 15.11 9.85
C GLY A 186 -27.21 14.20 10.54
N LEU A 187 -26.18 13.74 9.81
CA LEU A 187 -25.12 12.88 10.34
C LEU A 187 -24.05 13.73 11.03
N THR A 188 -23.61 13.29 12.21
CA THR A 188 -22.55 13.94 12.97
C THR A 188 -21.18 13.31 12.75
N ARG A 189 -21.14 12.15 12.08
CA ARG A 189 -19.98 11.29 11.87
C ARG A 189 -19.81 10.98 10.39
N ILE A 190 -18.57 11.05 9.91
CA ILE A 190 -18.26 10.69 8.53
C ILE A 190 -18.45 9.18 8.35
N SER A 191 -18.10 8.36 9.35
CA SER A 191 -18.20 6.90 9.26
C SER A 191 -19.59 6.40 8.91
N ASP A 192 -20.63 7.07 9.39
CA ASP A 192 -22.03 6.67 9.15
C ASP A 192 -22.42 6.89 7.69
N LEU A 193 -21.99 8.01 7.09
CA LEU A 193 -22.16 8.28 5.66
C LEU A 193 -21.43 7.24 4.81
N ILE A 194 -20.21 6.88 5.19
CA ILE A 194 -19.38 5.96 4.42
C ILE A 194 -19.91 4.53 4.52
N LEU A 195 -20.42 4.11 5.69
CA LEU A 195 -21.08 2.82 5.84
C LEU A 195 -22.29 2.68 4.91
N MET A 196 -23.11 3.74 4.77
CA MET A 196 -24.24 3.76 3.80
C MET A 196 -23.76 3.68 2.34
N ASN A 197 -22.65 4.35 2.02
CA ASN A 197 -22.09 4.30 0.66
C ASN A 197 -21.54 2.92 0.31
N GLU A 198 -20.91 2.24 1.27
CA GLU A 198 -20.34 0.90 1.08
C GLU A 198 -21.40 -0.17 0.75
N GLU A 199 -22.68 0.07 1.07
CA GLU A 199 -23.84 -0.77 0.68
C GLU A 199 -23.98 -0.96 -0.85
N SER A 200 -23.31 -0.12 -1.63
CA SER A 200 -23.27 -0.23 -3.09
C SER A 200 -22.42 -1.41 -3.58
N TRP A 201 -21.52 -1.94 -2.74
CA TRP A 201 -20.66 -3.09 -3.05
C TRP A 201 -20.99 -4.32 -2.23
N ARG A 202 -21.32 -4.15 -0.95
CA ARG A 202 -21.58 -5.23 0.01
C ARG A 202 -22.44 -4.72 1.16
N SER A 203 -23.11 -5.60 1.89
CA SER A 203 -23.93 -5.20 3.05
C SER A 203 -23.11 -4.46 4.13
N GLN A 204 -23.80 -3.73 5.01
CA GLN A 204 -23.14 -3.10 6.16
C GLN A 204 -22.43 -4.12 7.06
N GLU A 205 -23.02 -5.31 7.24
CA GLU A 205 -22.40 -6.36 8.05
C GLU A 205 -21.11 -6.88 7.42
N GLU A 206 -21.13 -7.20 6.11
CA GLU A 206 -19.90 -7.58 5.39
C GLU A 206 -18.84 -6.47 5.43
N THR A 207 -19.25 -5.21 5.41
CA THR A 207 -18.35 -4.05 5.55
C THR A 207 -17.67 -4.03 6.92
N LYS A 208 -18.42 -4.25 8.00
CA LYS A 208 -17.87 -4.32 9.36
C LYS A 208 -16.94 -5.51 9.52
N GLN A 209 -17.32 -6.68 9.00
CA GLN A 209 -16.49 -7.88 9.07
C GLN A 209 -15.17 -7.72 8.30
N GLU A 210 -15.17 -7.07 7.14
CA GLU A 210 -13.95 -6.78 6.40
C GLU A 210 -13.02 -5.81 7.15
N ALA A 211 -13.57 -4.77 7.80
CA ALA A 211 -12.78 -3.87 8.65
C ALA A 211 -12.12 -4.63 9.82
N LEU A 212 -12.86 -5.51 10.50
CA LEU A 212 -12.34 -6.33 11.59
C LEU A 212 -11.31 -7.36 11.09
N TYR A 213 -11.52 -7.93 9.91
CA TYR A 213 -10.54 -8.79 9.27
C TYR A 213 -9.22 -8.05 9.00
N ILE A 214 -9.28 -6.84 8.43
CA ILE A 214 -8.12 -5.96 8.23
C ILE A 214 -7.41 -5.71 9.56
N TRP A 215 -8.15 -5.41 10.63
CA TRP A 215 -7.58 -5.21 11.97
C TRP A 215 -6.84 -6.46 12.48
N GLN A 216 -7.41 -7.66 12.31
CA GLN A 216 -6.72 -8.89 12.70
C GLN A 216 -5.41 -9.09 11.92
N GLN A 217 -5.40 -8.76 10.63
CA GLN A 217 -4.18 -8.80 9.81
C GLN A 217 -3.16 -7.74 10.25
N ILE A 218 -3.60 -6.56 10.69
CA ILE A 218 -2.73 -5.51 11.24
C ILE A 218 -1.99 -6.04 12.46
N LYS A 219 -2.73 -6.58 13.44
CA LYS A 219 -2.13 -7.16 14.64
C LYS A 219 -1.18 -8.31 14.29
N GLU A 220 -1.54 -9.15 13.33
CA GLU A 220 -0.71 -10.27 12.88
C GLU A 220 0.60 -9.81 12.23
N CYS A 221 0.53 -8.81 11.37
CA CYS A 221 1.70 -8.23 10.70
C CYS A 221 2.69 -7.63 11.71
N ILE A 222 2.18 -6.83 12.66
CA ILE A 222 3.02 -6.22 13.70
C ILE A 222 3.60 -7.30 14.61
N TYR A 223 2.79 -8.27 15.04
CA TYR A 223 3.25 -9.37 15.88
C TYR A 223 4.39 -10.15 15.21
N LYS A 224 4.31 -10.43 13.92
CA LYS A 224 5.43 -11.05 13.18
C LYS A 224 6.67 -10.16 13.15
N GLY A 225 6.51 -8.87 12.84
CA GLY A 225 7.62 -7.93 12.77
C GLY A 225 8.36 -7.75 14.10
N VAL A 226 7.65 -7.67 15.23
CA VAL A 226 8.28 -7.54 16.57
C VAL A 226 8.90 -8.82 17.09
N ASN A 227 8.71 -9.96 16.41
CA ASN A 227 9.32 -11.25 16.75
C ASN A 227 10.37 -11.72 15.75
N LYS A 228 10.65 -10.95 14.69
CA LYS A 228 11.61 -11.31 13.64
C LYS A 228 12.86 -10.44 13.72
N GLU A 229 13.99 -11.09 13.89
CA GLU A 229 15.31 -10.46 13.87
C GLU A 229 16.03 -10.72 12.54
N GLY A 230 17.19 -10.09 12.37
CA GLY A 230 18.06 -10.28 11.20
C GLY A 230 18.16 -9.05 10.31
N ILE A 231 18.63 -9.29 9.09
CA ILE A 231 18.95 -8.26 8.10
C ILE A 231 17.90 -8.29 6.98
N LEU A 232 17.46 -7.12 6.52
CA LEU A 232 16.54 -6.99 5.39
C LEU A 232 17.23 -7.38 4.07
N PRO A 233 16.50 -8.01 3.13
CA PRO A 233 17.05 -8.41 1.83
C PRO A 233 17.42 -7.19 0.97
N GLY A 234 18.04 -7.39 -0.20
CA GLY A 234 18.36 -6.29 -1.13
C GLY A 234 19.75 -5.65 -0.98
N GLY A 235 20.56 -6.12 -0.03
CA GLY A 235 22.00 -5.81 0.01
C GLY A 235 22.35 -4.38 0.48
N LEU A 236 21.48 -3.77 1.29
CA LEU A 236 21.82 -2.56 2.08
C LEU A 236 22.27 -2.88 3.50
N ASN A 237 22.21 -4.15 3.91
CA ASN A 237 22.55 -4.61 5.26
C ASN A 237 21.79 -3.87 6.38
N VAL A 238 20.54 -3.45 6.10
CA VAL A 238 19.67 -2.80 7.08
C VAL A 238 19.22 -3.83 8.10
N SER A 239 19.56 -3.61 9.37
CA SER A 239 19.11 -4.47 10.47
C SER A 239 17.66 -4.19 10.84
N ARG A 240 16.90 -5.24 11.15
CA ARG A 240 15.58 -5.12 11.78
C ARG A 240 15.72 -4.51 13.17
N ARG A 241 14.85 -3.56 13.49
CA ARG A 241 14.86 -2.78 14.73
C ARG A 241 13.63 -3.03 15.58
N ALA A 242 12.50 -3.42 14.97
CA ALA A 242 11.23 -3.55 15.68
C ALA A 242 11.32 -4.55 16.86
N ALA A 243 11.88 -5.73 16.64
CA ALA A 243 12.03 -6.76 17.68
C ALA A 243 12.88 -6.29 18.87
N GLY A 244 13.98 -5.59 18.60
CA GLY A 244 14.85 -5.04 19.64
C GLY A 244 14.17 -3.92 20.46
N ILE A 245 13.35 -3.08 19.81
CA ILE A 245 12.58 -2.04 20.50
C ILE A 245 11.48 -2.66 21.36
N ASN A 246 10.72 -3.62 20.81
CA ASN A 246 9.68 -4.34 21.54
C ASN A 246 10.23 -5.00 22.82
N ARG A 247 11.36 -5.70 22.72
CA ARG A 247 12.03 -6.32 23.87
C ARG A 247 12.42 -5.29 24.94
N LYS A 248 12.94 -4.12 24.54
CA LYS A 248 13.32 -3.06 25.48
C LYS A 248 12.11 -2.43 26.17
N LEU A 249 10.98 -2.29 25.47
CA LEU A 249 9.75 -1.72 26.05
C LEU A 249 9.02 -2.70 26.98
N LEU A 250 9.08 -4.00 26.69
CA LEU A 250 8.47 -5.03 27.53
C LEU A 250 9.35 -5.49 28.70
N GLY A 251 10.67 -5.27 28.62
CA GLY A 251 11.62 -5.71 29.65
C GLY A 251 11.66 -7.24 29.74
N ASP A 252 11.48 -7.77 30.96
CA ASP A 252 11.52 -9.22 31.23
C ASP A 252 10.18 -9.93 31.00
N LYS A 253 9.14 -9.23 30.52
CA LYS A 253 7.83 -9.84 30.24
C LYS A 253 7.94 -10.82 29.06
N ILE A 254 7.34 -12.01 29.21
CA ILE A 254 7.31 -13.07 28.19
C ILE A 254 5.86 -13.22 27.71
N TYR A 255 5.65 -13.36 26.40
CA TYR A 255 4.36 -13.65 25.77
C TYR A 255 4.51 -14.87 24.84
N LYS A 256 3.44 -15.66 24.69
CA LYS A 256 3.43 -16.89 23.86
C LYS A 256 2.66 -16.73 22.57
N ASN A 257 1.72 -15.78 22.55
CA ASN A 257 0.84 -15.53 21.43
C ASN A 257 0.58 -14.03 21.27
N LYS A 258 -0.06 -13.69 20.16
CA LYS A 258 -0.38 -12.32 19.78
C LYS A 258 -1.25 -11.59 20.79
N ASP A 259 -2.22 -12.26 21.39
CA ASP A 259 -3.17 -11.63 22.31
C ASP A 259 -2.50 -11.34 23.66
N GLU A 260 -1.67 -12.27 24.17
CA GLU A 260 -0.80 -12.01 25.34
C GLU A 260 0.18 -10.88 25.08
N TRP A 261 0.81 -10.83 23.91
CA TRP A 261 1.70 -9.73 23.52
C TRP A 261 0.96 -8.40 23.52
N PHE A 262 -0.21 -8.34 22.87
CA PHE A 262 -0.99 -7.13 22.78
C PHE A 262 -1.46 -6.65 24.15
N GLN A 263 -1.89 -7.55 25.03
CA GLN A 263 -2.23 -7.18 26.41
C GLN A 263 -1.03 -6.56 27.15
N GLN A 264 0.18 -7.06 26.95
CA GLN A 264 1.38 -6.47 27.58
C GLN A 264 1.74 -5.09 27.02
N VAL A 265 1.39 -4.81 25.75
CA VAL A 265 1.51 -3.49 25.14
C VAL A 265 0.51 -2.51 25.79
N VAL A 266 -0.74 -2.95 25.98
CA VAL A 266 -1.78 -2.17 26.68
C VAL A 266 -1.35 -1.88 28.13
N ASP A 267 -0.80 -2.87 28.82
CA ASP A 267 -0.32 -2.74 30.20
C ASP A 267 1.07 -2.06 30.30
N ALA A 268 1.58 -1.46 29.22
CA ALA A 268 2.86 -0.79 29.22
C ALA A 268 2.77 0.59 29.88
N GLU A 269 3.91 1.12 30.33
CA GLU A 269 3.96 2.42 30.98
C GLU A 269 3.60 3.56 29.99
N GLU A 270 2.50 4.26 30.29
CA GLU A 270 1.94 5.34 29.49
C GLU A 270 2.62 6.69 29.78
N ASN A 271 3.84 6.88 29.26
CA ASN A 271 4.46 8.19 29.19
C ASN A 271 4.78 8.57 27.73
N PHE A 272 4.94 9.87 27.47
CA PHE A 272 5.19 10.38 26.11
C PHE A 272 6.33 9.66 25.38
N THR A 273 7.43 9.39 26.10
CA THR A 273 8.61 8.75 25.51
C THR A 273 8.33 7.30 25.13
N ASN A 274 7.64 6.54 25.98
CA ASN A 274 7.32 5.14 25.73
C ASN A 274 6.24 4.99 24.65
N ILE A 275 5.20 5.82 24.68
CA ILE A 275 4.17 5.85 23.63
C ILE A 275 4.79 6.15 22.26
N ASN A 276 5.68 7.14 22.19
CA ASN A 276 6.40 7.47 20.95
C ASN A 276 7.25 6.29 20.43
N LYS A 277 7.95 5.60 21.33
CA LYS A 277 8.70 4.38 20.99
C LYS A 277 7.79 3.24 20.53
N TRP A 278 6.61 3.07 21.13
CA TRP A 278 5.63 2.06 20.71
C TRP A 278 5.09 2.34 19.31
N ILE A 279 4.67 3.58 19.03
CA ILE A 279 4.23 4.00 17.70
C ILE A 279 5.32 3.72 16.65
N SER A 280 6.57 4.07 16.99
CA SER A 280 7.72 3.77 16.15
C SER A 280 7.92 2.26 15.96
N CYS A 281 7.83 1.48 17.02
CA CYS A 281 7.93 0.01 16.98
C CYS A 281 6.90 -0.61 16.04
N PHE A 282 5.64 -0.18 16.12
CA PHE A 282 4.56 -0.68 15.26
C PHE A 282 4.79 -0.35 13.79
N ALA A 283 5.14 0.90 13.47
CA ALA A 283 5.42 1.31 12.10
C ALA A 283 6.63 0.55 11.52
N LEU A 284 7.72 0.45 12.30
CA LEU A 284 8.91 -0.30 11.93
C LEU A 284 8.58 -1.78 11.68
N ALA A 285 7.81 -2.42 12.56
CA ALA A 285 7.44 -3.83 12.43
C ALA A 285 6.74 -4.10 11.09
N VAL A 286 5.76 -3.27 10.72
CA VAL A 286 5.03 -3.42 9.44
C VAL A 286 5.96 -3.19 8.25
N ASN A 287 6.75 -2.11 8.26
CA ASN A 287 7.61 -1.81 7.12
C ASN A 287 8.79 -2.78 6.98
N GLU A 288 9.28 -3.38 8.06
CA GLU A 288 10.29 -4.44 8.03
C GLU A 288 9.71 -5.75 7.49
N GLU A 289 8.46 -6.10 7.81
CA GLU A 289 7.75 -7.21 7.16
C GLU A 289 7.51 -6.94 5.67
N ASN A 290 7.08 -5.71 5.33
CA ASN A 290 6.90 -5.28 3.94
C ASN A 290 8.18 -5.47 3.12
N ALA A 291 9.32 -4.99 3.64
CA ALA A 291 10.61 -5.08 2.96
C ALA A 291 11.11 -6.52 2.72
N SER A 292 10.46 -7.54 3.30
CA SER A 292 10.82 -8.95 3.18
C SER A 292 9.71 -9.84 2.60
N PHE A 293 8.89 -9.32 1.69
CA PHE A 293 7.76 -10.05 1.08
C PHE A 293 6.74 -10.60 2.11
N GLY A 294 6.65 -9.97 3.28
CA GLY A 294 5.64 -10.29 4.27
C GLY A 294 4.23 -9.93 3.77
N ARG A 295 3.23 -10.58 4.35
CA ARG A 295 1.83 -10.17 4.17
C ARG A 295 1.57 -8.90 4.98
N ILE A 296 1.04 -7.88 4.32
CA ILE A 296 0.88 -6.53 4.86
C ILE A 296 -0.50 -5.98 4.52
N ILE A 297 -0.82 -4.79 5.04
CA ILE A 297 -2.03 -4.04 4.68
C ILE A 297 -1.58 -2.84 3.87
N THR A 298 -2.07 -2.72 2.63
CA THR A 298 -1.82 -1.55 1.80
C THR A 298 -2.61 -0.37 2.36
N ALA A 299 -1.99 0.79 2.54
CA ALA A 299 -2.69 1.96 3.08
C ALA A 299 -1.99 3.29 2.71
N PRO A 300 -2.25 3.89 1.53
CA PRO A 300 -2.91 3.29 0.37
C PRO A 300 -1.97 2.39 -0.46
N THR A 301 -0.66 2.42 -0.15
CA THR A 301 0.37 1.60 -0.81
C THR A 301 1.18 0.82 0.22
N ASN A 302 1.97 -0.13 -0.26
CA ASN A 302 2.87 -0.94 0.56
C ASN A 302 3.98 -0.10 1.20
N GLY A 303 4.51 0.88 0.47
CA GLY A 303 5.55 1.78 0.97
C GLY A 303 5.10 2.62 2.16
N ALA A 304 3.80 2.89 2.26
CA ALA A 304 3.16 3.63 3.35
C ALA A 304 2.36 2.75 4.32
N SER A 305 2.57 1.43 4.28
CA SER A 305 1.76 0.45 5.02
C SER A 305 1.87 0.54 6.55
N GLY A 306 2.89 1.20 7.11
CA GLY A 306 3.10 1.25 8.55
C GLY A 306 2.33 2.33 9.30
N VAL A 307 1.91 3.41 8.62
CA VAL A 307 1.27 4.56 9.29
C VAL A 307 -0.08 4.18 9.91
N ILE A 308 -1.03 3.70 9.09
CA ILE A 308 -2.38 3.34 9.53
C ILE A 308 -2.35 2.28 10.65
N PRO A 309 -1.61 1.16 10.51
CA PRO A 309 -1.44 0.19 11.59
C PRO A 309 -0.90 0.79 12.89
N ALA A 310 0.14 1.64 12.81
CA ALA A 310 0.75 2.22 13.99
C ALA A 310 -0.20 3.17 14.74
N VAL A 311 -0.95 4.01 14.00
CA VAL A 311 -1.91 4.94 14.60
C VAL A 311 -3.12 4.21 15.18
N LEU A 312 -3.63 3.17 14.50
CA LEU A 312 -4.74 2.36 15.02
C LEU A 312 -4.32 1.55 16.25
N MET A 313 -3.12 0.97 16.25
CA MET A 313 -2.57 0.32 17.45
C MET A 313 -2.37 1.29 18.61
N TYR A 314 -1.91 2.52 18.33
CA TYR A 314 -1.83 3.56 19.34
C TYR A 314 -3.20 3.87 19.95
N ALA A 315 -4.24 4.04 19.12
CA ALA A 315 -5.58 4.29 19.60
C ALA A 315 -6.08 3.15 20.49
N GLN A 316 -5.89 1.90 20.06
CA GLN A 316 -6.36 0.71 20.78
C GLN A 316 -5.56 0.39 22.04
N ALA A 317 -4.28 0.79 22.12
CA ALA A 317 -3.41 0.49 23.26
C ALA A 317 -3.34 1.61 24.31
N PHE A 318 -3.43 2.87 23.88
CA PHE A 318 -3.10 4.03 24.72
C PHE A 318 -4.18 5.11 24.75
N THR A 319 -5.40 4.78 24.30
CA THR A 319 -6.56 5.67 24.42
C THR A 319 -7.79 4.90 24.89
N PRO A 320 -8.85 5.58 25.38
CA PRO A 320 -10.09 4.91 25.78
C PRO A 320 -10.89 4.27 24.62
N PHE A 321 -10.49 4.49 23.36
CA PHE A 321 -11.24 4.08 22.17
C PHE A 321 -10.77 2.70 21.69
N THR A 322 -11.30 1.66 22.33
CA THR A 322 -10.85 0.26 22.16
C THR A 322 -11.94 -0.67 21.61
N SER A 323 -13.09 -0.14 21.17
CA SER A 323 -14.20 -0.98 20.71
C SER A 323 -14.03 -1.41 19.24
N GLU A 324 -14.71 -2.49 18.84
CA GLU A 324 -14.82 -2.90 17.43
C GLU A 324 -15.42 -1.80 16.56
N ASP A 325 -16.42 -1.08 17.09
CA ASP A 325 -17.02 0.08 16.44
C ASP A 325 -15.99 1.17 16.15
N ASP A 326 -15.07 1.46 17.08
CA ASP A 326 -14.02 2.46 16.87
C ASP A 326 -13.06 2.02 15.76
N ILE A 327 -12.66 0.74 15.74
CA ILE A 327 -11.83 0.18 14.68
C ILE A 327 -12.51 0.33 13.31
N ILE A 328 -13.80 0.00 13.23
CA ILE A 328 -14.58 0.10 12.00
C ILE A 328 -14.64 1.57 11.55
N ARG A 329 -15.01 2.50 12.44
CA ARG A 329 -15.11 3.93 12.11
C ARG A 329 -13.78 4.50 11.62
N PHE A 330 -12.69 4.17 12.32
CA PHE A 330 -11.34 4.57 11.93
C PHE A 330 -11.02 4.14 10.48
N LEU A 331 -11.24 2.86 10.15
CA LEU A 331 -10.88 2.32 8.84
C LEU A 331 -11.79 2.85 7.72
N LEU A 332 -13.08 3.05 7.98
CA LEU A 332 -14.01 3.65 7.02
C LEU A 332 -13.60 5.09 6.67
N VAL A 333 -13.34 5.92 7.68
CA VAL A 333 -12.94 7.33 7.45
C VAL A 333 -11.56 7.41 6.80
N ALA A 334 -10.59 6.65 7.31
CA ALA A 334 -9.26 6.60 6.73
C ALA A 334 -9.30 6.20 5.25
N GLY A 335 -10.07 5.16 4.91
CA GLY A 335 -10.21 4.70 3.53
C GLY A 335 -10.88 5.74 2.64
N GLU A 336 -11.94 6.40 3.10
CA GLU A 336 -12.64 7.44 2.33
C GLU A 336 -11.71 8.60 1.96
N ILE A 337 -10.93 9.11 2.93
CA ILE A 337 -9.94 10.17 2.68
C ILE A 337 -8.94 9.72 1.61
N GLY A 338 -8.48 8.47 1.65
CA GLY A 338 -7.63 7.92 0.61
C GLY A 338 -8.30 7.88 -0.78
N THR A 339 -9.61 7.68 -0.85
CA THR A 339 -10.33 7.75 -2.14
C THR A 339 -10.31 9.17 -2.72
N LEU A 340 -10.38 10.21 -1.90
CA LEU A 340 -10.35 11.61 -2.36
C LEU A 340 -9.01 11.92 -3.06
N PHE A 341 -7.89 11.50 -2.45
CA PHE A 341 -6.56 11.63 -3.05
C PHE A 341 -6.42 10.83 -4.35
N LYS A 342 -6.91 9.57 -4.36
CA LYS A 342 -6.87 8.73 -5.57
C LYS A 342 -7.69 9.31 -6.73
N LYS A 343 -8.87 9.88 -6.45
CA LYS A 343 -9.79 10.43 -7.46
C LYS A 343 -9.30 11.74 -8.07
N ASN A 344 -8.73 12.63 -7.25
CA ASN A 344 -8.43 14.01 -7.65
C ASN A 344 -6.94 14.30 -7.86
N ALA A 345 -6.06 13.35 -7.55
CA ALA A 345 -4.62 13.49 -7.73
C ALA A 345 -3.99 12.14 -8.09
N THR A 346 -3.17 11.57 -7.19
CA THR A 346 -2.57 10.26 -7.36
C THR A 346 -2.21 9.64 -6.02
N ILE A 347 -2.14 8.31 -5.99
CA ILE A 347 -1.54 7.51 -4.90
C ILE A 347 -0.30 6.74 -5.39
N SER A 348 0.24 7.11 -6.55
CA SER A 348 1.39 6.45 -7.17
C SER A 348 2.66 7.26 -6.88
N ALA A 349 3.65 6.66 -6.23
CA ALA A 349 4.95 7.29 -6.01
C ALA A 349 5.66 7.65 -7.32
N ALA A 350 5.54 6.79 -8.35
CA ALA A 350 6.07 7.04 -9.69
C ALA A 350 5.51 8.31 -10.34
N MET A 351 4.32 8.78 -9.93
CA MET A 351 3.75 10.04 -10.42
C MET A 351 3.90 11.18 -9.42
N GLY A 352 3.63 10.91 -8.13
CA GLY A 352 3.42 11.91 -7.10
C GLY A 352 4.55 12.11 -6.10
N GLY A 353 5.58 11.27 -6.10
CA GLY A 353 6.55 11.22 -5.00
C GLY A 353 5.98 10.57 -3.73
N CYS A 354 6.73 10.58 -2.64
CA CYS A 354 6.31 9.94 -1.38
C CYS A 354 5.19 10.72 -0.66
N GLN A 355 4.95 11.99 -1.01
CA GLN A 355 3.75 12.73 -0.58
C GLN A 355 2.46 12.00 -0.96
N ALA A 356 2.43 11.34 -2.12
CA ALA A 356 1.28 10.58 -2.62
C ALA A 356 1.10 9.20 -1.94
N GLU A 357 2.06 8.79 -1.11
CA GLU A 357 2.01 7.51 -0.39
C GLU A 357 1.96 7.74 1.12
N VAL A 358 3.08 8.11 1.73
CA VAL A 358 3.20 8.32 3.18
C VAL A 358 2.41 9.56 3.61
N GLY A 359 2.44 10.62 2.81
CA GLY A 359 1.62 11.82 3.08
C GLY A 359 0.12 11.49 3.08
N VAL A 360 -0.33 10.73 2.07
CA VAL A 360 -1.74 10.31 1.97
C VAL A 360 -2.10 9.41 3.15
N SER A 361 -1.26 8.42 3.48
CA SER A 361 -1.47 7.55 4.63
C SER A 361 -1.52 8.31 5.96
N SER A 362 -0.67 9.32 6.13
CA SER A 362 -0.70 10.22 7.30
C SER A 362 -2.01 11.00 7.38
N ALA A 363 -2.52 11.51 6.27
CA ALA A 363 -3.80 12.21 6.22
C ALA A 363 -4.98 11.27 6.51
N MET A 364 -4.96 10.06 5.94
CA MET A 364 -5.95 9.01 6.21
C MET A 364 -5.98 8.67 7.71
N ALA A 365 -4.81 8.46 8.32
CA ALA A 365 -4.69 8.09 9.73
C ALA A 365 -5.11 9.22 10.67
N ALA A 366 -4.77 10.48 10.34
CA ALA A 366 -5.17 11.65 11.12
C ALA A 366 -6.69 11.80 11.15
N ALA A 367 -7.34 11.65 10.00
CA ALA A 367 -8.80 11.69 9.90
C ALA A 367 -9.48 10.55 10.67
N GLY A 368 -9.04 9.31 10.45
CA GLY A 368 -9.57 8.14 11.16
C GLY A 368 -9.43 8.27 12.67
N LEU A 369 -8.29 8.77 13.15
CA LEU A 369 -8.07 9.01 14.58
C LEU A 369 -8.99 10.13 15.09
N THR A 370 -9.12 11.23 14.36
CA THR A 370 -9.94 12.38 14.78
C THR A 370 -11.42 12.00 14.89
N GLU A 371 -11.92 11.17 13.97
CA GLU A 371 -13.29 10.65 14.02
C GLU A 371 -13.55 9.88 15.32
N ILE A 372 -12.67 8.92 15.66
CA ILE A 372 -12.88 8.09 16.86
C ILE A 372 -12.65 8.87 18.16
N LEU A 373 -11.79 9.89 18.15
CA LEU A 373 -11.59 10.80 19.28
C LEU A 373 -12.77 11.77 19.49
N GLY A 374 -13.80 11.72 18.63
CA GLY A 374 -15.02 12.51 18.76
C GLY A 374 -14.99 13.87 18.07
N GLY A 375 -14.06 14.07 17.13
CA GLY A 375 -14.01 15.29 16.32
C GLY A 375 -15.23 15.44 15.42
N SER A 376 -15.62 16.69 15.17
CA SER A 376 -16.65 17.02 14.18
C SER A 376 -16.18 16.73 12.75
N VAL A 377 -17.12 16.60 11.80
CA VAL A 377 -16.82 16.45 10.35
C VAL A 377 -15.77 17.47 9.88
N GLY A 378 -15.90 18.73 10.29
CA GLY A 378 -14.94 19.77 9.93
C GLY A 378 -13.54 19.53 10.52
N GLN A 379 -13.44 19.05 11.76
CA GLN A 379 -12.15 18.73 12.38
C GLN A 379 -11.49 17.50 11.77
N VAL A 380 -12.28 16.49 11.38
CA VAL A 380 -11.76 15.30 10.69
C VAL A 380 -11.11 15.68 9.36
N LEU A 381 -11.77 16.54 8.58
CA LEU A 381 -11.22 17.05 7.32
C LEU A 381 -9.99 17.96 7.54
N MET A 382 -10.00 18.77 8.61
CA MET A 382 -8.84 19.58 9.00
C MET A 382 -7.64 18.71 9.39
N ALA A 383 -7.84 17.63 10.14
CA ALA A 383 -6.75 16.74 10.54
C ALA A 383 -6.06 16.11 9.32
N ALA A 384 -6.84 15.68 8.33
CA ALA A 384 -6.32 15.18 7.06
C ALA A 384 -5.51 16.26 6.31
N GLU A 385 -6.03 17.48 6.30
CA GLU A 385 -5.43 18.64 5.65
C GLU A 385 -4.06 18.98 6.26
N ILE A 386 -4.00 19.20 7.58
CA ILE A 386 -2.75 19.47 8.32
C ILE A 386 -1.72 18.35 8.09
N ALA A 387 -2.14 17.10 8.20
CA ALA A 387 -1.23 15.97 8.01
C ALA A 387 -0.64 15.95 6.59
N MET A 388 -1.44 16.24 5.55
CA MET A 388 -0.93 16.29 4.18
C MET A 388 -0.06 17.53 3.93
N GLU A 389 -0.40 18.70 4.47
CA GLU A 389 0.40 19.92 4.35
C GLU A 389 1.87 19.66 4.75
N HIS A 390 2.07 18.94 5.86
CA HIS A 390 3.38 18.54 6.37
C HIS A 390 4.12 17.46 5.56
N HIS A 391 3.59 17.06 4.41
CA HIS A 391 4.21 16.12 3.47
C HIS A 391 4.30 16.65 2.04
N LEU A 392 3.72 17.81 1.71
CA LEU A 392 3.79 18.40 0.37
C LEU A 392 5.26 18.57 -0.08
N GLY A 393 5.54 18.15 -1.31
CA GLY A 393 6.87 18.19 -1.92
C GLY A 393 7.78 17.02 -1.58
N MET A 394 7.34 16.05 -0.78
CA MET A 394 8.17 14.89 -0.43
C MET A 394 8.41 13.98 -1.64
N THR A 395 9.67 13.87 -2.06
CA THR A 395 10.17 13.06 -3.19
C THR A 395 10.13 11.56 -2.91
N CYS A 396 10.25 10.70 -3.94
CA CYS A 396 10.28 9.25 -3.72
C CYS A 396 11.69 8.67 -3.57
N ASP A 397 12.63 8.73 -4.51
CA ASP A 397 14.10 8.54 -4.31
C ASP A 397 14.67 7.51 -3.28
N PRO A 398 14.18 6.25 -3.17
CA PRO A 398 14.72 5.29 -2.22
C PRO A 398 16.11 4.75 -2.62
N ILE A 399 16.95 4.43 -1.63
CA ILE A 399 18.31 3.89 -1.88
C ILE A 399 18.22 2.51 -2.55
N LYS A 400 18.99 2.31 -3.63
CA LYS A 400 18.98 1.09 -4.47
C LYS A 400 17.58 0.70 -5.00
N GLY A 401 16.61 1.60 -5.01
CA GLY A 401 15.24 1.25 -5.38
C GLY A 401 14.57 0.28 -4.41
N LEU A 402 14.96 0.27 -3.15
CA LEU A 402 14.40 -0.63 -2.13
C LEU A 402 13.42 0.12 -1.24
N VAL A 403 12.32 -0.53 -0.87
CA VAL A 403 11.34 0.00 0.10
C VAL A 403 11.86 -0.16 1.54
N GLN A 404 13.02 0.45 1.82
CA GLN A 404 13.73 0.40 3.08
C GLN A 404 14.11 1.80 3.55
N ILE A 405 15.11 2.43 2.90
CA ILE A 405 15.58 3.77 3.26
C ILE A 405 15.19 4.75 2.15
N PRO A 406 14.50 5.86 2.45
CA PRO A 406 14.04 6.34 3.77
C PRO A 406 12.61 5.86 4.14
N CYS A 407 12.06 4.89 3.43
CA CYS A 407 10.65 4.48 3.53
C CYS A 407 10.24 4.07 4.96
N ILE A 408 11.08 3.29 5.64
CA ILE A 408 10.80 2.76 6.98
C ILE A 408 10.68 3.91 7.99
N GLU A 409 11.63 4.86 8.00
CA GLU A 409 11.59 6.03 8.87
C GLU A 409 10.43 6.97 8.52
N ARG A 410 10.14 7.14 7.23
CA ARG A 410 9.02 8.00 6.77
C ARG A 410 7.68 7.52 7.33
N ASN A 411 7.45 6.21 7.49
CA ASN A 411 6.20 5.71 8.10
C ASN A 411 6.10 6.04 9.58
N THR A 412 7.22 5.92 10.31
CA THR A 412 7.27 6.33 11.73
C THR A 412 6.94 7.81 11.87
N MET A 413 7.59 8.66 11.07
CA MET A 413 7.36 10.11 11.07
C MET A 413 5.93 10.45 10.63
N GLY A 414 5.37 9.73 9.65
CA GLY A 414 4.00 9.88 9.21
C GLY A 414 3.00 9.58 10.32
N ALA A 415 3.19 8.49 11.07
CA ALA A 415 2.31 8.13 12.19
C ALA A 415 2.30 9.21 13.30
N ILE A 416 3.49 9.74 13.65
CA ILE A 416 3.61 10.82 14.65
C ILE A 416 2.94 12.10 14.18
N LYS A 417 3.12 12.48 12.91
CA LYS A 417 2.46 13.65 12.31
C LYS A 417 0.94 13.48 12.28
N ALA A 418 0.45 12.29 11.95
CA ALA A 418 -0.99 12.00 11.94
C ALA A 418 -1.62 12.18 13.32
N ILE A 419 -1.00 11.63 14.38
CA ILE A 419 -1.48 11.78 15.76
C ILE A 419 -1.44 13.26 16.18
N THR A 420 -0.37 13.96 15.84
CA THR A 420 -0.22 15.39 16.17
C THR A 420 -1.27 16.24 15.43
N ALA A 421 -1.52 15.97 14.15
CA ALA A 421 -2.52 16.65 13.34
C ALA A 421 -3.94 16.44 13.89
N ALA A 422 -4.27 15.23 14.35
CA ALA A 422 -5.55 14.94 15.01
C ALA A 422 -5.71 15.78 16.28
N ASN A 423 -4.68 15.84 17.14
CA ASN A 423 -4.73 16.66 18.36
C ASN A 423 -4.89 18.15 18.05
N ILE A 424 -4.17 18.68 17.06
CA ILE A 424 -4.31 20.09 16.64
C ILE A 424 -5.73 20.36 16.16
N ALA A 425 -6.30 19.48 15.33
CA ALA A 425 -7.64 19.65 14.78
C ALA A 425 -8.72 19.61 15.88
N LEU A 426 -8.60 18.71 16.86
CA LEU A 426 -9.54 18.61 17.99
C LEU A 426 -9.57 19.89 18.84
N GLU A 427 -8.45 20.57 18.98
CA GLU A 427 -8.32 21.85 19.70
C GLU A 427 -8.62 23.08 18.82
N SER A 428 -8.98 22.87 17.55
CA SER A 428 -9.17 23.93 16.57
C SER A 428 -10.62 24.08 16.11
N ASP A 429 -10.96 25.31 15.71
CA ASP A 429 -12.25 25.65 15.09
C ASP A 429 -12.14 25.52 13.55
N PRO A 430 -12.78 24.52 12.92
CA PRO A 430 -12.72 24.31 11.47
C PRO A 430 -13.30 25.46 10.65
N ALA A 431 -14.18 26.30 11.19
CA ALA A 431 -14.69 27.46 10.48
C ALA A 431 -13.61 28.55 10.27
N LYS A 432 -12.48 28.48 10.98
CA LYS A 432 -11.35 29.42 10.86
C LYS A 432 -10.24 28.93 9.94
N ALA A 433 -10.30 27.68 9.48
CA ALA A 433 -9.32 27.13 8.55
C ALA A 433 -9.25 27.99 7.27
N LYS A 434 -8.02 28.32 6.85
CA LYS A 434 -7.78 29.11 5.62
C LYS A 434 -7.53 28.25 4.41
N VAL A 435 -7.16 27.00 4.64
CA VAL A 435 -6.83 26.01 3.63
C VAL A 435 -7.82 24.85 3.82
N SER A 436 -8.43 24.41 2.72
CA SER A 436 -9.28 23.22 2.72
C SER A 436 -8.52 21.98 2.25
N LEU A 437 -9.00 20.79 2.62
CA LEU A 437 -8.44 19.54 2.15
C LEU A 437 -8.42 19.45 0.61
N ASP A 438 -9.48 19.92 -0.06
CA ASP A 438 -9.54 19.93 -1.53
C ASP A 438 -8.44 20.81 -2.14
N GLN A 439 -8.09 21.94 -1.52
CA GLN A 439 -6.97 22.80 -1.97
C GLN A 439 -5.62 22.12 -1.75
N VAL A 440 -5.43 21.41 -0.64
CA VAL A 440 -4.21 20.64 -0.39
C VAL A 440 -4.06 19.47 -1.38
N ILE A 441 -5.15 18.76 -1.69
CA ILE A 441 -5.13 17.69 -2.72
C ILE A 441 -4.70 18.26 -4.08
N GLN A 442 -5.26 19.41 -4.47
CA GLN A 442 -4.89 20.09 -5.72
C GLN A 442 -3.41 20.52 -5.71
N THR A 443 -2.93 21.07 -4.59
CA THR A 443 -1.53 21.49 -4.43
C THR A 443 -0.58 20.29 -4.52
N MET A 444 -0.94 19.15 -3.93
CA MET A 444 -0.18 17.90 -4.04
C MET A 444 -0.05 17.49 -5.51
N TRP A 445 -1.14 17.58 -6.28
CA TRP A 445 -1.15 17.24 -7.71
C TRP A 445 -0.28 18.18 -8.55
N GLU A 446 -0.39 19.49 -8.34
CA GLU A 446 0.44 20.48 -9.04
C GLU A 446 1.93 20.30 -8.72
N THR A 447 2.24 20.00 -7.45
CA THR A 447 3.60 19.68 -7.00
C THR A 447 4.12 18.40 -7.65
N ALA A 448 3.28 17.37 -7.77
CA ALA A 448 3.62 16.12 -8.45
C ALA A 448 3.96 16.33 -9.93
N LEU A 449 3.14 17.11 -10.65
CA LEU A 449 3.38 17.46 -12.05
C LEU A 449 4.65 18.28 -12.25
N SER A 450 5.00 19.11 -11.27
CA SER A 450 6.21 19.94 -11.29
C SER A 450 7.46 19.21 -10.80
N MET A 451 7.31 18.04 -10.16
CA MET A 451 8.43 17.26 -9.63
C MET A 451 9.24 16.66 -10.79
N ASN A 452 10.55 16.92 -10.79
CA ASN A 452 11.44 16.33 -11.77
C ASN A 452 11.46 14.79 -11.62
N ASP A 453 11.40 14.07 -12.75
CA ASP A 453 11.29 12.60 -12.77
C ASP A 453 12.44 11.88 -12.06
N ARG A 454 13.63 12.50 -11.96
CA ARG A 454 14.77 11.93 -11.21
C ARG A 454 14.53 11.86 -9.70
N PHE A 455 13.57 12.63 -9.18
CA PHE A 455 13.19 12.65 -7.76
C PHE A 455 11.89 11.87 -7.48
N LYS A 456 11.34 11.18 -8.48
CA LYS A 456 10.21 10.25 -8.32
C LYS A 456 10.73 8.83 -8.03
N GLU A 457 10.00 7.79 -8.40
CA GLU A 457 10.31 6.36 -8.10
C GLU A 457 11.34 5.76 -9.07
N THR A 458 12.37 6.50 -9.47
CA THR A 458 13.38 6.06 -10.46
C THR A 458 14.73 5.68 -9.85
N SER A 459 14.99 6.09 -8.60
CA SER A 459 16.30 5.98 -7.92
C SER A 459 17.44 6.74 -8.64
N GLU A 460 17.11 7.70 -9.51
CA GLU A 460 18.06 8.47 -10.32
C GLU A 460 18.36 9.87 -9.74
N GLY A 461 18.08 10.08 -8.45
CA GLY A 461 18.23 11.38 -7.80
C GLY A 461 18.23 11.30 -6.28
N GLY A 462 18.32 12.47 -5.65
CA GLY A 462 18.12 12.65 -4.21
C GLY A 462 19.01 11.75 -3.34
N LEU A 463 18.42 11.15 -2.31
CA LEU A 463 19.12 10.30 -1.35
C LEU A 463 19.73 9.07 -2.01
N ALA A 464 19.09 8.53 -3.05
CA ALA A 464 19.57 7.37 -3.80
C ALA A 464 20.95 7.60 -4.44
N ILE A 465 21.22 8.81 -4.94
CA ILE A 465 22.54 9.18 -5.48
C ILE A 465 23.50 9.63 -4.38
N ALA A 466 23.02 10.39 -3.39
CA ALA A 466 23.89 10.96 -2.36
C ALA A 466 24.52 9.89 -1.44
N VAL A 467 23.79 8.81 -1.19
CA VAL A 467 24.23 7.66 -0.37
C VAL A 467 24.64 6.50 -1.26
N ASN A 468 25.02 6.76 -2.52
CA ASN A 468 25.60 5.73 -3.35
C ASN A 468 26.90 5.28 -2.64
N VAL A 469 26.79 4.12 -2.00
CA VAL A 469 27.79 3.50 -1.14
C VAL A 469 29.11 3.60 -1.88
N ALA A 470 30.09 4.28 -1.28
CA ALA A 470 31.41 4.44 -1.83
C ALA A 470 31.85 3.10 -2.45
N GLU A 471 32.07 3.10 -3.77
CA GLU A 471 32.65 1.95 -4.47
C GLU A 471 34.04 1.71 -3.88
N CYS A 472 34.12 0.77 -2.96
CA CYS A 472 35.33 0.01 -2.67
C CYS A 472 34.97 -1.47 -2.61
#